data_AF-A0AAF0ERC3-F1
#
_entry.id   AF-A0AAF0ERC3-F1
#
_cell.length_a   1.000
_cell.length_b   1.000
_cell.length_c   1.000
_cell.angle_alpha   90.00
_cell.angle_beta   90.00
_cell.angle_gamma   90.00
#
_symmetry.space_group_name_H-M   'P 1'
#
loop_
_entity.id
_entity.type
_entity.pdbx_description
1 polymer ?
#
loop_
_entity_poly.entity_id
_entity_poly.type
_entity_poly.pdbx_seq_one_letter_code
_entity_poly.pdbx_strand_id
1 'polypeptide(L)' 'MVSAALSAVGYAGFGLLARFYALGIQKRPLMDKPAGHIAFMGAFGLIGYWFHGIKQKQEQLLEQKTKQLAERRTGSSE' A
#
# COMPACT_ATOMS: atom_id res chain seq x y z
N MET A 1 -7.58 -2.93 -10.98
CA MET A 1 -6.94 -1.63 -11.30
C MET A 1 -7.34 -0.52 -10.34
N VAL A 2 -8.63 -0.29 -10.08
CA VAL A 2 -9.11 0.78 -9.17
C VAL A 2 -8.53 0.65 -7.74
N SER A 3 -8.49 -0.55 -7.17
CA SER A 3 -7.97 -0.77 -5.80
C SER A 3 -6.46 -0.49 -5.65
N ALA A 4 -5.68 -0.78 -6.70
CA ALA A 4 -4.25 -0.48 -6.73
C ALA A 4 -3.98 1.03 -6.86
N ALA A 5 -4.74 1.72 -7.71
CA ALA A 5 -4.67 3.17 -7.84
C ALA A 5 -5.10 3.87 -6.55
N LEU A 6 -6.15 3.39 -5.89
CA LEU A 6 -6.60 3.91 -4.60
C LEU A 6 -5.55 3.69 -3.51
N SER A 7 -4.91 2.52 -3.49
CA SER A 7 -3.77 2.26 -2.61
C SER A 7 -2.64 3.26 -2.88
N ALA A 8 -2.23 3.43 -4.13
CA ALA A 8 -1.18 4.38 -4.51
C ALA A 8 -1.52 5.83 -4.12
N VAL A 9 -2.77 6.28 -4.30
CA VAL A 9 -3.23 7.61 -3.90
C VAL A 9 -3.20 7.78 -2.38
N GLY A 10 -3.66 6.76 -1.63
CA GLY A 10 -3.62 6.79 -0.16
C GLY A 10 -2.18 6.92 0.37
N TYR A 11 -1.26 6.12 -0.16
CA TYR A 11 0.15 6.22 0.20
C TYR A 11 0.80 7.52 -0.30
N ALA A 12 0.44 8.03 -1.48
CA ALA A 12 0.92 9.33 -1.94
C ALA A 12 0.48 10.47 -0.99
N GLY A 13 -0.77 10.43 -0.51
CA GLY A 13 -1.26 11.34 0.54
C GLY A 13 -0.46 11.22 1.83
N PHE A 14 -0.11 10.00 2.24
CA PHE A 14 0.81 9.79 3.38
C PHE A 14 2.18 10.41 3.14
N GLY A 15 2.76 10.26 1.95
CA GLY A 15 4.02 10.90 1.58
C GLY A 15 3.95 12.43 1.68
N LEU A 16 2.83 13.03 1.24
CA LEU A 16 2.61 14.47 1.37
C LEU A 16 2.57 14.91 2.84
N LEU A 17 1.85 14.17 3.69
CA LEU A 17 1.79 14.43 5.14
C LEU A 17 3.17 14.29 5.79
N ALA A 18 3.94 13.27 5.42
CA ALA A 18 5.31 13.08 5.90
C ALA A 18 6.21 14.28 5.53
N ARG A 19 6.04 14.83 4.31
CA ARG A 19 6.76 16.04 3.89
C ARG A 19 6.34 17.28 4.69
N PHE A 20 5.05 17.48 4.94
CA PHE A 20 4.56 18.58 5.80
C PHE A 20 5.06 18.44 7.23
N TYR A 21 5.06 17.23 7.78
CA TYR A 21 5.58 16.95 9.12
C TYR A 21 7.07 17.30 9.22
N ALA A 22 7.89 16.88 8.25
CA ALA A 22 9.30 17.21 8.20
C ALA A 22 9.56 18.73 8.11
N LEU A 23 8.79 19.46 7.31
CA LEU A 23 8.87 20.92 7.21
C LEU A 23 8.45 21.61 8.52
N GLY A 24 7.42 21.09 9.18
CA GLY A 24 6.96 21.59 10.48
C GLY A 24 8.02 21.47 11.57
N ILE A 25 8.74 20.34 11.61
CA ILE A 25 9.89 20.15 12.52
C ILE A 25 11.00 21.15 12.19
N GLN A 26 11.31 21.33 10.90
CA GLN A 26 12.33 22.28 10.45
C GLN A 26 11.91 23.76 10.57
N LYS A 27 10.69 24.05 11.09
CA LYS A 27 10.11 25.40 11.17
C LYS A 27 10.15 26.14 9.82
N ARG A 28 10.06 25.40 8.71
CA ARG A 28 10.00 25.94 7.36
C ARG A 28 8.54 26.05 6.90
N PRO A 29 8.23 26.94 5.93
CA PRO A 29 6.89 27.02 5.35
C PRO A 29 6.44 25.66 4.82
N LEU A 30 5.18 25.29 5.05
CA LEU A 30 4.67 23.96 4.69
C LEU A 30 4.64 23.69 3.18
N MET A 31 4.59 24.74 2.36
CA MET A 31 4.62 24.63 0.89
C MET A 31 6.02 24.92 0.32
N ASP A 32 7.06 24.87 1.16
CA ASP A 32 8.43 25.11 0.71
C ASP A 32 8.93 23.97 -0.19
N LYS A 33 9.39 24.36 -1.40
CA LYS A 33 9.91 23.49 -2.46
C LYS A 33 8.86 22.45 -2.95
N PRO A 34 7.98 22.82 -3.90
CA PRO A 34 6.92 21.94 -4.43
C PRO A 34 7.46 20.61 -5.00
N ALA A 35 8.66 20.63 -5.58
CA ALA A 35 9.34 19.42 -6.05
C ALA A 35 9.53 18.36 -4.95
N GLY A 36 9.79 18.79 -3.70
CA GLY A 36 9.90 17.88 -2.56
C GLY A 36 8.58 17.20 -2.22
N HIS A 37 7.46 17.90 -2.35
CA HIS A 37 6.13 17.31 -2.14
C HIS A 37 5.83 16.25 -3.20
N ILE A 38 6.08 16.58 -4.47
CA ILE A 38 5.89 15.64 -5.59
C ILE A 38 6.79 14.41 -5.42
N ALA A 39 8.06 14.59 -5.03
CA ALA A 39 8.97 13.49 -4.80
C ALA A 39 8.49 12.55 -3.68
N PHE A 40 8.03 13.09 -2.55
CA PHE A 40 7.50 12.28 -1.45
C PHE A 40 6.19 11.58 -1.83
N MET A 41 5.27 12.29 -2.49
CA MET A 41 4.03 11.71 -3.00
C MET A 41 4.31 10.56 -3.98
N GLY A 42 5.24 10.76 -4.92
CA GLY A 42 5.64 9.75 -5.89
C GLY A 42 6.30 8.55 -5.23
N ALA A 43 7.27 8.76 -4.34
CA ALA A 43 7.98 7.69 -3.66
C ALA A 43 7.02 6.81 -2.85
N PHE A 44 6.18 7.41 -2.00
CA PHE A 44 5.21 6.64 -1.22
C PHE A 44 4.11 6.04 -2.09
N GLY A 45 3.63 6.74 -3.11
CA GLY A 45 2.64 6.19 -4.03
C GLY A 45 3.13 4.94 -4.77
N LEU A 46 4.39 4.94 -5.22
CA LEU A 46 5.04 3.77 -5.82
C LEU A 46 5.17 2.61 -4.83
N ILE A 47 5.56 2.91 -3.59
CA ILE A 47 5.60 1.90 -2.51
C ILE A 47 4.21 1.30 -2.27
N GLY A 48 3.17 2.13 -2.20
CA GLY A 48 1.79 1.68 -2.00
C GLY A 48 1.29 0.78 -3.13
N TYR A 49 1.62 1.13 -4.38
CA TYR A 49 1.31 0.30 -5.54
C TYR A 49 2.01 -1.06 -5.47
N TRP A 50 3.30 -1.07 -5.11
CA TRP A 50 4.06 -2.31 -4.97
C TRP A 50 3.52 -3.22 -3.85
N PHE A 51 3.20 -2.64 -2.68
CA PHE A 51 2.57 -3.36 -1.57
C PHE A 51 1.23 -3.99 -1.94
N HIS A 52 0.42 -3.31 -2.76
CA HIS A 52 -0.83 -3.86 -3.27
C HIS A 52 -0.60 -5.17 -4.05
N GLY A 53 0.42 -5.20 -4.90
CA GLY A 53 0.79 -6.41 -5.65
C GLY A 53 1.23 -7.57 -4.76
N ILE A 54 1.98 -7.28 -3.69
CA ILE A 54 2.38 -8.31 -2.70
C ILE A 54 1.14 -8.88 -2.00
N LYS A 55 0.21 -8.02 -1.56
CA LYS A 55 -1.00 -8.43 -0.85
C LYS A 55 -1.88 -9.35 -1.71
N GLN A 56 -2.00 -9.05 -3.00
CA GLN A 56 -2.78 -9.86 -3.93
C GLN A 56 -2.22 -11.29 -4.05
N LYS A 57 -0.88 -11.45 -4.07
CA LYS A 57 -0.26 -12.77 -4.06
C LYS A 57 -0.52 -13.53 -2.76
N GLN A 58 -0.48 -12.85 -1.62
CA GLN A 58 -0.75 -13.46 -0.32
C GLN A 58 -2.20 -13.95 -0.21
N GLU A 59 -3.15 -13.16 -0.70
CA GLU A 59 -4.56 -13.52 -0.70
C GLU A 59 -4.84 -14.75 -1.57
N GLN A 60 -4.23 -14.82 -2.76
CA GLN A 60 -4.30 -16.01 -3.62
C GLN A 60 -3.74 -17.27 -2.93
N LEU A 61 -2.61 -17.15 -2.22
CA LEU A 61 -2.03 -18.27 -1.47
C LEU A 61 -2.95 -18.72 -0.33
N LEU A 62 -3.54 -17.77 0.41
CA LEU A 62 -4.48 -18.07 1.48
C LEU A 62 -5.74 -18.77 0.96
N GLU A 63 -6.27 -18.33 -0.18
CA GLU A 63 -7.42 -18.96 -0.82
C GLU A 63 -7.11 -20.40 -1.23
N GLN A 64 -5.94 -20.64 -1.85
CA GLN A 64 -5.48 -21.99 -2.22
C GLN A 64 -5.33 -22.91 -1.00
N LYS A 65 -4.76 -22.40 0.11
CA LYS A 65 -4.65 -23.17 1.35
C LYS A 65 -6.01 -23.48 1.95
N THR A 66 -6.94 -22.53 1.89
CA THR A 66 -8.31 -22.73 2.41
C THR A 66 -9.04 -23.82 1.62
N LYS A 67 -8.89 -23.84 0.28
CA LYS A 67 -9.43 -24.92 -0.59
C LYS A 67 -8.84 -26.29 -0.25
N GLN A 68 -7.51 -26.39 -0.11
CA GLN A 68 -6.83 -27.63 0.29
C GLN A 68 -7.29 -28.13 1.66
N LEU A 69 -7.52 -27.23 2.62
CA LEU A 69 -8.05 -27.61 3.94
C LEU A 69 -9.50 -28.10 3.87
N ALA A 70 -10.33 -27.51 3.00
CA ALA A 70 -11.70 -27.95 2.80
C ALA A 70 -11.76 -29.35 2.17
N GLU A 71 -10.96 -29.61 1.13
CA GLU A 71 -10.87 -30.93 0.47
C GLU A 71 -10.44 -32.04 1.43
N ARG A 72 -9.47 -31.75 2.32
CA ARG A 72 -9.03 -32.68 3.37
C ARG A 72 -10.13 -32.97 4.40
N ARG A 73 -11.00 -32.00 4.69
CA ARG A 73 -12.11 -32.17 5.65
C ARG A 73 -13.24 -33.00 5.05
N THR A 74 -13.59 -32.79 3.79
CA THR A 74 -14.64 -33.57 3.12
C THR A 74 -14.18 -35.00 2.82
N GLY A 75 -12.94 -35.21 2.38
CA GLY A 75 -12.40 -36.56 2.12
C GLY A 75 -12.04 -37.38 3.37
N SER A 76 -12.15 -36.80 4.57
CA SER A 76 -12.03 -37.52 5.86
C SER A 76 -13.36 -38.09 6.36
N SER A 77 -14.47 -37.82 5.65
CA SER A 77 -15.83 -38.21 6.04
C SER A 77 -16.38 -39.40 5.25
N GLU A 78 -15.57 -39.95 4.33
CA GLU A 78 -15.79 -41.21 3.59
C GLU A 78 -14.83 -42.29 4.10
#